data_AF-A0A3C0VIF4-F1
#
_entry.id   AF-A0A3C0VIF4-F1
#
_cell.length_a   1.000
_cell.length_b   1.000
_cell.length_c   1.000
_cell.angle_alpha   90.00
_cell.angle_beta   90.00
_cell.angle_gamma   90.00
#
_symmetry.space_group_name_H-M   'P 1'
#
loop_
_entity.id
_entity.type
_entity.pdbx_description
1 polymer ?
#
loop_
_entity_poly.entity_id
_entity_poly.type
_entity_poly.pdbx_seq_one_letter_code
_entity_poly.pdbx_strand_id
1 'polypeptide(L)'
;MIHLDSLLVFTGKIIEVPEVPAGTERGCRTELVAEVADASKLLYNWGGGALGASAKDYYASLHRVAYYGDRTQDLRHLCHLMGLRFVQEA
;
A
#
# COMPACT_ATOMS: atom_id res chain seq x y z
N MET A 1 -2.65 3.33 -3.65
CA MET A 1 -2.74 2.85 -5.05
C MET A 1 -4.11 3.28 -5.57
N ILE A 2 -4.19 3.80 -6.81
CA ILE A 2 -5.46 4.19 -7.43
C ILE A 2 -5.89 3.07 -8.37
N HIS A 3 -7.10 2.55 -8.19
CA HIS A 3 -7.71 1.56 -9.09
C HIS A 3 -9.15 1.96 -9.37
N LEU A 4 -9.45 2.16 -10.66
CA LEU A 4 -10.76 2.60 -11.15
C LEU A 4 -11.29 3.83 -10.40
N ASP A 5 -12.12 3.62 -9.38
CA ASP A 5 -12.82 4.63 -8.59
C ASP A 5 -12.31 4.76 -7.15
N SER A 6 -11.27 3.99 -6.76
CA SER A 6 -10.87 3.83 -5.37
C SER A 6 -9.39 4.10 -5.15
N LEU A 7 -9.07 4.76 -4.04
CA LEU A 7 -7.72 4.90 -3.51
C LEU A 7 -7.56 3.98 -2.29
N LEU A 8 -6.75 2.94 -2.43
CA LEU A 8 -6.36 2.06 -1.32
C LEU A 8 -5.17 2.65 -0.55
N VAL A 9 -5.30 2.73 0.76
CA VAL A 9 -4.31 3.29 1.70
C VAL A 9 -4.20 2.41 2.93
N PHE A 10 -2.99 2.20 3.43
CA PHE A 10 -2.76 1.69 4.79
C PHE A 10 -1.72 2.60 5.46
N THR A 11 -1.76 2.64 6.79
CA THR A 11 -0.79 3.39 7.60
C THR A 11 0.11 2.40 8.34
N GLY A 12 1.35 2.81 8.57
CA GLY A 12 2.30 2.04 9.36
C GLY A 12 3.50 2.87 9.74
N LYS A 13 4.33 2.32 10.62
CA LYS A 13 5.61 2.89 11.00
C LYS A 13 6.72 2.10 10.32
N ILE A 14 7.59 2.77 9.57
CA ILE A 14 8.81 2.13 9.07
C ILE A 14 9.72 1.87 10.28
N ILE A 15 10.06 0.60 10.51
CA ILE A 15 10.83 0.17 11.68
C ILE A 15 12.23 -0.34 11.31
N GLU A 16 12.45 -0.77 10.08
CA GLU A 16 13.72 -1.36 9.66
C GLU A 16 13.92 -1.26 8.14
N VAL A 17 15.18 -1.32 7.72
CA VAL A 17 15.60 -1.60 6.35
C VAL A 17 16.12 -3.03 6.30
N PRO A 18 15.52 -3.95 5.50
CA PRO A 18 15.94 -5.35 5.47
C PRO A 18 17.42 -5.49 5.12
N GLU A 19 18.15 -6.36 5.81
CA GLU A 19 19.53 -6.71 5.45
C GLU A 19 19.57 -7.45 4.11
N VAL A 20 20.61 -7.20 3.32
CA VAL A 20 20.84 -7.92 2.06
C VAL A 20 21.58 -9.22 2.40
N PRO A 21 21.04 -10.41 2.07
CA PRO A 21 21.73 -11.67 2.32
C PRO A 21 23.12 -11.73 1.69
N ALA A 22 24.05 -12.44 2.34
CA ALA A 22 25.39 -12.61 1.80
C ALA A 22 25.35 -13.32 0.43
N GLY A 23 26.03 -12.75 -0.56
CA GLY A 23 26.07 -13.27 -1.93
C GLY A 23 24.85 -12.92 -2.78
N THR A 24 23.95 -12.04 -2.31
CA THR A 24 22.86 -11.48 -3.11
C THR A 24 22.98 -9.97 -3.25
N GLU A 25 22.19 -9.40 -4.15
CA GLU A 25 22.10 -7.95 -4.35
C GLU A 25 20.68 -7.49 -4.05
N ARG A 26 20.56 -6.24 -3.57
CA ARG A 26 19.25 -5.60 -3.43
C ARG A 26 18.66 -5.35 -4.81
N GLY A 27 17.36 -5.59 -4.98
CA GLY A 27 16.68 -5.21 -6.20
C GLY A 27 16.71 -3.69 -6.44
N CYS A 28 16.35 -3.23 -7.63
CA CYS A 28 16.22 -1.81 -7.98
C CYS A 28 14.99 -1.13 -7.34
N ARG A 29 14.58 -1.56 -6.15
CA ARG A 29 13.36 -1.15 -5.44
C ARG A 29 13.69 -0.71 -4.02
N THR A 30 12.86 0.18 -3.49
CA THR A 30 12.89 0.51 -2.06
C THR A 30 12.37 -0.69 -1.27
N GLU A 31 13.18 -1.16 -0.33
CA GLU A 31 12.83 -2.24 0.59
C GLU A 31 12.78 -1.67 2.01
N LEU A 32 11.68 -1.94 2.73
CA LEU A 32 11.43 -1.44 4.07
C LEU A 32 10.59 -2.46 4.83
N VAL A 33 10.72 -2.46 6.16
CA VAL A 33 9.80 -3.15 7.06
C VAL A 33 8.91 -2.11 7.72
N ALA A 34 7.59 -2.32 7.61
CA ALA A 34 6.61 -1.47 8.26
C ALA A 34 5.82 -2.26 9.31
N GLU A 35 5.78 -1.72 10.52
CA GLU A 35 4.82 -2.13 11.55
C GLU A 35 3.45 -1.55 11.18
N VAL A 36 2.44 -2.41 11.12
CA VAL A 36 1.05 -2.06 10.81
C VAL A 36 0.15 -2.57 11.93
N ALA A 37 -1.10 -2.09 11.97
CA ALA A 37 -2.03 -2.44 13.04
C ALA A 37 -2.36 -3.95 13.08
N ASP A 38 -2.57 -4.58 11.90
CA ASP A 38 -2.81 -6.01 11.79
C ASP A 38 -2.25 -6.55 10.46
N ALA A 39 -1.03 -7.10 10.49
CA ALA A 39 -0.35 -7.55 9.27
C ALA A 39 -1.08 -8.70 8.55
N SER A 40 -1.75 -9.57 9.29
CA SER A 40 -2.50 -10.69 8.72
C SER A 40 -3.73 -10.16 7.98
N LYS A 41 -4.49 -9.28 8.63
CA LYS A 41 -5.63 -8.64 8.00
C LYS A 41 -5.21 -7.84 6.77
N LEU A 42 -4.09 -7.15 6.81
CA LEU A 42 -3.60 -6.36 5.68
C LEU A 42 -3.26 -7.26 4.51
N LEU A 43 -2.56 -8.38 4.78
CA LEU A 43 -2.20 -9.35 3.76
C LEU A 43 -3.44 -9.94 3.06
N TYR A 44 -4.46 -10.34 3.82
CA TYR A 44 -5.66 -10.98 3.27
C TYR A 44 -6.64 -9.98 2.64
N ASN A 45 -6.70 -8.77 3.16
CA ASN A 45 -7.61 -7.73 2.66
C ASN A 45 -6.99 -6.87 1.57
N TRP A 46 -5.67 -6.90 1.36
CA TRP A 46 -5.04 -6.05 0.36
C TRP A 46 -5.63 -6.32 -1.03
N GLY A 47 -6.41 -5.37 -1.53
CA GLY A 47 -7.14 -5.51 -2.78
C GLY A 47 -8.37 -6.42 -2.73
N GLY A 48 -8.72 -6.95 -1.55
CA GLY A 48 -9.77 -7.92 -1.21
C GLY A 48 -11.21 -7.43 -1.39
N GLY A 49 -11.50 -6.88 -2.57
CA GLY A 49 -12.83 -6.44 -2.98
C GLY A 49 -12.80 -5.19 -3.84
N ALA A 50 -11.84 -4.29 -3.59
CA ALA A 50 -11.71 -3.04 -4.32
C ALA A 50 -11.07 -3.21 -5.71
N LEU A 51 -10.16 -4.19 -5.87
CA LEU A 51 -9.46 -4.40 -7.14
C LEU A 51 -10.28 -5.17 -8.20
N GLY A 52 -11.41 -5.77 -7.82
CA GLY A 52 -12.29 -6.51 -8.73
C GLY A 52 -11.55 -7.49 -9.64
N ALA A 53 -11.80 -7.41 -10.95
CA ALA A 53 -11.13 -8.24 -11.96
C ALA A 53 -9.60 -8.04 -12.01
N SER A 54 -9.12 -6.85 -11.63
CA SER A 54 -7.68 -6.54 -11.56
C SER A 54 -6.99 -7.10 -10.32
N ALA A 55 -7.71 -7.70 -9.37
CA ALA A 55 -7.07 -8.36 -8.21
C ALA A 55 -6.13 -9.50 -8.66
N LYS A 56 -6.36 -10.07 -9.84
CA LYS A 56 -5.50 -11.10 -10.45
C LYS A 56 -4.37 -10.51 -11.29
N ASP A 57 -4.33 -9.20 -11.46
CA ASP A 57 -3.27 -8.50 -12.19
C ASP A 57 -2.08 -8.25 -11.24
N TYR A 58 -0.93 -8.78 -11.64
CA TYR A 58 0.34 -8.66 -10.92
C TYR A 58 0.73 -7.19 -10.66
N TYR A 59 0.48 -6.31 -11.62
CA TYR A 59 0.85 -4.91 -11.50
C TYR A 59 -0.11 -4.10 -10.63
N ALA A 60 -1.39 -4.47 -10.60
CA ALA A 60 -2.38 -3.83 -9.74
C ALA A 60 -2.21 -4.24 -8.26
N SER A 61 -1.73 -5.46 -8.00
CA SER A 61 -1.59 -6.01 -6.64
C SER A 61 -0.28 -5.61 -5.95
N LEU A 62 0.79 -5.33 -6.70
CA LEU A 62 2.14 -5.18 -6.13
C LEU A 62 2.71 -3.75 -6.11
N HIS A 63 2.19 -2.83 -6.91
CA HIS A 63 2.69 -1.46 -6.92
C HIS A 63 2.11 -0.61 -5.79
N ARG A 64 3.00 0.04 -5.05
CA ARG A 64 2.65 0.91 -3.92
C ARG A 64 3.44 2.20 -4.00
N VAL A 65 2.83 3.28 -3.51
CA VAL A 65 3.52 4.55 -3.27
C VAL A 65 3.69 4.67 -1.76
N ALA A 66 4.92 4.58 -1.29
CA ALA A 66 5.28 4.84 0.10
C ALA A 66 5.73 6.30 0.25
N TYR A 67 5.29 6.97 1.31
CA TYR A 67 5.65 8.35 1.62
C TYR A 67 5.76 8.54 3.13
N TYR A 68 6.49 9.57 3.55
CA TYR A 68 6.69 9.89 4.96
C TYR A 68 5.57 10.76 5.54
N GLY A 69 5.29 10.54 6.82
CA GLY A 69 4.29 11.27 7.60
C GLY A 69 2.87 10.73 7.41
N ASP A 70 2.01 10.96 8.40
CA ASP A 70 0.60 10.65 8.27
C ASP A 70 -0.11 11.72 7.44
N ARG A 71 -0.46 11.37 6.20
CA ARG A 71 -1.18 12.21 5.24
C ARG A 71 -2.60 11.71 4.99
N THR A 72 -3.14 10.89 5.89
CA THR A 72 -4.46 10.27 5.72
C THR A 72 -5.56 11.30 5.49
N GLN A 73 -5.53 12.43 6.22
CA GLN A 73 -6.51 13.50 6.04
C GLN A 73 -6.38 14.18 4.67
N ASP A 74 -5.15 14.50 4.25
CA ASP A 74 -4.88 15.12 2.95
C ASP A 74 -5.35 14.21 1.80
N LEU A 75 -5.13 12.90 1.92
CA LEU A 75 -5.60 11.92 0.95
C LEU A 75 -7.13 11.79 0.92
N ARG A 76 -7.82 11.91 2.07
CA ARG A 76 -9.29 11.96 2.10
C ARG A 76 -9.82 13.18 1.34
N HIS A 77 -9.21 14.35 1.55
CA HIS A 77 -9.57 15.56 0.81
C HIS A 77 -9.32 15.38 -0.69
N LEU A 78 -8.17 14.81 -1.07
CA LEU A 78 -7.84 14.54 -2.47
C LEU A 78 -8.87 13.60 -3.11
N CYS A 79 -9.23 12.50 -2.44
CA CYS A 79 -10.26 11.58 -2.93
C CYS A 79 -11.59 12.28 -3.15
N HIS A 80 -12.01 13.12 -2.20
CA HIS A 80 -13.24 13.90 -2.35
C HIS A 80 -13.21 14.81 -3.59
N LEU A 81 -12.11 15.54 -3.80
CA LEU A 81 -11.94 16.42 -4.97
C LEU A 81 -11.93 15.65 -6.29
N MET A 82 -11.37 14.44 -6.29
CA MET A 82 -11.24 13.60 -7.48
C MET A 82 -12.46 12.69 -7.73
N GLY A 83 -13.46 12.70 -6.84
CA GLY A 83 -14.58 11.76 -6.91
C GLY A 83 -14.17 10.29 -6.67
N LEU A 84 -13.05 10.07 -5.97
CA LEU A 84 -12.57 8.74 -5.61
C LEU A 84 -13.10 8.32 -4.24
N ARG A 85 -13.31 7.03 -4.08
CA ARG A 85 -13.57 6.39 -2.79
C ARG A 85 -12.25 6.18 -2.04
N PHE A 86 -12.16 6.72 -0.83
CA PHE A 86 -11.03 6.46 0.06
C PHE A 86 -11.26 5.15 0.83
N VAL A 87 -10.36 4.18 0.70
CA VAL A 87 -10.42 2.90 1.40
C VAL A 87 -9.16 2.74 2.26
N GLN A 88 -9.37 2.68 3.58
CA GLN A 88 -8.30 2.40 4.52
C GLN A 88 -8.26 0.90 4.82
N GLU A 89 -7.25 0.24 4.31
CA GLU A 89 -6.93 -1.16 4.59
C GLU A 89 -6.23 -1.27 5.95
N ALA A 90 -6.45 -2.38 6.64
CA ALA A 90 -6.02 -2.63 8.02
C ALA A 90 -4.93 -3.70 8.06
#